data_AF-A0A960J3Y2-F1
#
_entry.id   AF-A0A960J3Y2-F1
#
_cell.length_a   1.000
_cell.length_b   1.000
_cell.length_c   1.000
_cell.angle_alpha   90.00
_cell.angle_beta   90.00
_cell.angle_gamma   90.00
#
_symmetry.space_group_name_H-M   'P 1'
#
loop_
_entity.id
_entity.type
_entity.pdbx_description
1 polymer ?
#
loop_
_entity_poly.entity_id
_entity_poly.type
_entity_poly.pdbx_seq_one_letter_code
_entity_poly.pdbx_strand_id
1 'polypeptide(L)'
;MRLRSALLTAALVVACLLAALAGPGARDAVASGPNRAVVVADSGTGVIVRGIEFSAESISGLEALQLAGLSPVVEGFQGEGGAVCALAGVGCPSDGSCLTCDPRGYYWAYHRAPAGSGGYTYSRVGAGATRVHDGDVEG
;
A
#
# COMPACT_ATOMS: atom_id res chain seq x y z
N MET A 1 66.28 19.11 -11.45
CA MET A 1 65.52 18.84 -10.20
C MET A 1 64.39 19.84 -9.95
N ARG A 2 64.60 21.17 -10.08
CA ARG A 2 63.57 22.21 -9.82
C ARG A 2 62.29 22.09 -10.67
N LEU A 3 62.38 21.66 -11.93
CA LEU A 3 61.22 21.49 -12.83
C LEU A 3 60.31 20.32 -12.40
N ARG A 4 60.88 19.23 -11.85
CA ARG A 4 60.13 18.07 -11.35
C ARG A 4 59.36 18.42 -10.06
N SER A 5 59.96 19.26 -9.21
CA SER A 5 59.33 19.76 -7.98
C SER A 5 58.14 20.68 -8.24
N ALA A 6 58.22 21.51 -9.30
CA ALA A 6 57.13 22.40 -9.72
C ALA A 6 55.93 21.63 -10.33
N LEU A 7 56.20 20.55 -11.07
CA LEU A 7 55.15 19.69 -11.64
C LEU A 7 54.42 18.87 -10.58
N LEU A 8 55.14 18.38 -9.56
CA LEU A 8 54.54 17.63 -8.44
C LEU A 8 53.66 18.50 -7.55
N THR A 9 54.05 19.76 -7.33
CA THR A 9 53.25 20.71 -6.53
C THR A 9 51.99 21.16 -7.28
N ALA A 10 52.07 21.41 -8.59
CA ALA A 10 50.91 21.72 -9.41
C ALA A 10 49.90 20.57 -9.46
N ALA A 11 50.38 19.32 -9.61
CA ALA A 11 49.51 18.14 -9.61
C ALA A 11 48.78 17.93 -8.28
N LEU A 12 49.44 18.20 -7.15
CA LEU A 12 48.85 18.07 -5.82
C LEU A 12 47.75 19.13 -5.58
N VAL A 13 47.97 20.36 -6.04
CA VAL A 13 46.99 21.46 -5.92
C VAL A 13 45.74 21.17 -6.74
N VAL A 14 45.90 20.65 -7.97
CA VAL A 14 44.78 20.28 -8.85
C VAL A 14 43.99 19.11 -8.25
N ALA A 15 44.66 18.10 -7.68
CA ALA A 15 43.99 16.98 -7.02
C ALA A 15 43.18 17.42 -5.78
N CYS A 16 43.71 18.35 -4.98
CA CYS A 16 42.98 18.91 -3.84
C CYS A 16 41.77 19.77 -4.27
N LEU A 17 41.89 20.53 -5.36
CA LEU A 17 40.78 21.32 -5.94
C LEU A 17 39.66 20.42 -6.49
N LEU A 18 40.02 19.30 -7.13
CA LEU A 18 39.04 18.32 -7.63
C LEU A 18 38.30 17.59 -6.51
N ALA A 19 38.98 17.28 -5.39
CA ALA A 19 38.35 16.66 -4.22
C ALA A 19 37.35 17.59 -3.52
N ALA A 20 37.57 18.92 -3.57
CA ALA A 20 36.67 19.91 -2.97
C ALA A 20 35.34 20.09 -3.74
N LEU A 21 35.30 19.73 -5.03
CA LEU A 21 34.07 19.74 -5.85
C LEU A 21 33.19 18.51 -5.60
N ALA A 22 33.72 17.45 -5.00
CA ALA A 22 33.00 16.24 -4.60
C ALA A 22 32.52 16.32 -3.14
N GLY A 23 32.00 17.49 -2.74
CA GLY A 23 31.38 17.66 -1.43
C GLY A 23 30.31 16.58 -1.20
N PRO A 24 30.14 16.06 0.02
CA PRO A 24 29.10 15.10 0.32
C PRO A 24 27.77 15.78 0.01
N GLY A 25 27.15 15.40 -1.11
CA GLY A 25 25.79 15.79 -1.42
C GLY A 25 24.94 15.29 -0.26
N ALA A 26 24.52 16.21 0.60
CA ALA A 26 23.44 15.97 1.53
C ALA A 26 22.24 15.60 0.66
N ARG A 27 22.05 14.30 0.46
CA ARG A 27 20.77 13.79 -0.01
C ARG A 27 19.84 14.15 1.12
N ASP A 28 18.99 15.16 0.92
CA ASP A 28 17.86 15.38 1.78
C ASP A 28 17.15 14.03 1.88
N ALA A 29 17.28 13.38 3.04
CA ALA A 29 16.45 12.25 3.37
C ALA A 29 15.06 12.84 3.51
N VAL A 30 14.31 12.87 2.41
CA VAL A 30 12.87 13.07 2.46
C VAL A 30 12.39 11.99 3.42
N ALA A 31 11.99 12.38 4.63
CA ALA A 31 11.27 11.49 5.50
C ALA A 31 10.06 11.04 4.67
N SER A 32 10.04 9.78 4.23
CA SER A 32 8.84 9.23 3.57
C SER A 32 7.70 9.49 4.54
N GLY A 33 6.74 10.32 4.11
CA GLY A 33 5.50 10.51 4.84
C GLY A 33 4.77 9.18 5.01
N PRO A 34 3.67 9.13 5.77
CA PRO A 34 2.90 7.91 5.90
C PRO A 34 2.45 7.41 4.51
N ASN A 35 2.45 6.10 4.32
CA ASN A 35 1.89 5.46 3.14
C ASN A 35 0.39 5.74 3.07
N ARG A 36 -0.13 5.87 1.85
CA ARG A 36 -1.52 6.22 1.57
C ARG A 36 -2.12 5.20 0.62
N ALA A 37 -3.36 4.80 0.88
CA ALA A 37 -4.13 3.97 -0.03
C ALA A 37 -5.58 4.47 -0.09
N VAL A 38 -6.32 4.02 -1.09
CA VAL A 38 -7.76 4.28 -1.20
C VAL A 38 -8.52 2.98 -1.02
N VAL A 39 -9.58 3.02 -0.23
CA VAL A 39 -10.54 1.93 -0.08
C VAL A 39 -11.86 2.38 -0.68
N VAL A 40 -12.39 1.57 -1.59
CA VAL A 40 -13.70 1.71 -2.21
C VAL A 40 -14.57 0.55 -1.76
N ALA A 41 -15.80 0.83 -1.33
CA ALA A 41 -16.79 -0.20 -1.04
C ALA A 41 -18.09 0.15 -1.78
N ASP A 42 -18.44 -0.67 -2.77
CA ASP A 42 -19.67 -0.55 -3.54
C ASP A 42 -20.67 -1.62 -3.11
N SER A 43 -21.76 -1.19 -2.47
CA SER A 43 -22.83 -2.09 -2.02
C SER A 43 -23.88 -2.39 -3.09
N GLY A 44 -23.72 -1.85 -4.30
CA GLY A 44 -24.72 -1.83 -5.36
C GLY A 44 -25.86 -0.82 -5.16
N THR A 45 -26.01 -0.27 -3.95
CA THR A 45 -26.97 0.81 -3.64
C THR A 45 -26.29 2.15 -3.34
N GLY A 46 -24.99 2.11 -3.08
CA GLY A 46 -24.17 3.27 -2.79
C GLY A 46 -22.70 2.90 -2.68
N VAL A 47 -21.84 3.89 -2.93
CA VAL A 47 -20.39 3.75 -2.96
C VAL A 47 -19.78 4.59 -1.85
N ILE A 48 -18.91 3.99 -1.05
CA ILE A 48 -18.10 4.65 -0.03
C ILE A 48 -16.65 4.66 -0.51
N VAL A 49 -16.02 5.84 -0.56
CA VAL A 49 -14.60 6.01 -0.89
C VAL A 49 -13.89 6.67 0.30
N ARG A 50 -12.77 6.09 0.74
CA ARG A 50 -11.98 6.60 1.87
C ARG A 50 -10.49 6.52 1.53
N GLY A 51 -9.78 7.63 1.75
CA GLY A 51 -8.32 7.60 1.84
C GLY A 51 -7.91 7.15 3.23
N ILE A 52 -6.90 6.30 3.31
CA ILE A 52 -6.30 5.83 4.56
C ILE A 52 -4.81 6.17 4.59
N GLU A 53 -4.27 6.29 5.80
CA GLU A 53 -2.84 6.50 6.05
C GLU A 53 -2.32 5.39 6.96
N PHE A 54 -1.11 4.89 6.71
CA PHE A 54 -0.45 3.89 7.55
C PHE A 54 1.07 4.05 7.50
N SER A 55 1.75 3.69 8.59
CA SER A 55 3.22 3.86 8.72
C SER A 55 4.02 2.59 8.40
N ALA A 56 3.38 1.43 8.40
CA ALA A 56 4.01 0.16 8.03
C ALA A 56 4.31 0.12 6.52
N GLU A 57 5.33 -0.63 6.10
CA GLU A 57 5.66 -0.84 4.67
C GLU A 57 4.45 -1.33 3.85
N SER A 58 3.65 -2.22 4.44
CA SER A 58 2.34 -2.61 3.93
C SER A 58 1.47 -3.19 5.02
N ILE A 59 0.16 -3.07 4.83
CA ILE A 59 -0.89 -3.63 5.69
C ILE A 59 -1.68 -4.70 4.92
N SER A 60 -2.49 -5.50 5.60
CA SER A 60 -3.47 -6.35 4.93
C SER A 60 -4.64 -5.54 4.38
N GLY A 61 -5.35 -6.08 3.38
CA GLY A 61 -6.59 -5.48 2.91
C GLY A 61 -7.66 -5.39 4.01
N LEU A 62 -7.65 -6.34 4.95
CA LEU A 62 -8.57 -6.30 6.09
C LEU A 62 -8.27 -5.13 7.05
N GLU A 63 -6.99 -4.87 7.31
CA GLU A 63 -6.57 -3.68 8.07
C GLU A 63 -6.91 -2.39 7.32
N ALA A 64 -6.80 -2.37 5.99
CA ALA A 64 -7.21 -1.24 5.17
C ALA A 64 -8.71 -0.93 5.32
N LEU A 65 -9.57 -1.96 5.28
CA LEU A 65 -11.02 -1.82 5.53
C LEU A 65 -11.31 -1.28 6.94
N GLN A 66 -10.55 -1.71 7.95
CA GLN A 66 -10.67 -1.22 9.33
C GLN A 66 -10.26 0.25 9.45
N LEU A 67 -9.11 0.64 8.87
CA LEU A 67 -8.63 2.03 8.84
C LEU A 67 -9.58 2.96 8.08
N ALA A 68 -10.26 2.44 7.06
CA ALA A 68 -11.30 3.17 6.33
C ALA A 68 -12.58 3.38 7.15
N GLY A 69 -12.68 2.80 8.36
CA GLY A 69 -13.85 2.91 9.23
C GLY A 69 -15.05 2.13 8.73
N LEU A 70 -14.83 1.07 7.93
CA LEU A 70 -15.91 0.27 7.32
C LEU A 70 -16.40 -0.87 8.23
N SER A 71 -15.84 -1.03 9.43
CA SER A 71 -16.28 -2.02 10.42
C SER A 71 -16.55 -3.42 9.82
N PRO A 72 -15.54 -4.08 9.21
CA PRO A 72 -15.75 -5.33 8.51
C PRO A 72 -16.22 -6.44 9.44
N VAL A 73 -17.29 -7.12 9.04
CA VAL A 73 -17.72 -8.40 9.62
C VAL A 73 -17.06 -9.50 8.83
N VAL A 74 -16.37 -10.42 9.50
CA VAL A 74 -15.57 -11.46 8.85
C VAL A 74 -15.96 -12.82 9.41
N GLU A 75 -16.10 -13.80 8.53
CA GLU A 75 -16.30 -15.20 8.87
C GLU A 75 -15.11 -16.03 8.39
N GLY A 76 -14.58 -16.87 9.28
CA GLY A 76 -13.51 -17.81 8.96
C GLY A 76 -14.05 -19.11 8.36
N PHE A 77 -13.43 -19.56 7.28
CA PHE A 77 -13.68 -20.86 6.64
C PHE A 77 -12.46 -21.74 6.88
N GLN A 78 -12.64 -22.81 7.66
CA GLN A 78 -11.56 -23.66 8.17
C GLN A 78 -10.60 -24.11 7.05
N GLY A 79 -9.39 -23.54 7.03
CA GLY A 79 -8.35 -23.85 6.03
C GLY A 79 -8.45 -23.08 4.71
N GLU A 80 -9.55 -22.37 4.44
CA GLU A 80 -9.78 -21.60 3.20
C GLU A 80 -9.56 -20.09 3.39
N GLY A 81 -9.40 -19.63 4.63
CA GLY A 81 -9.17 -18.23 4.98
C GLY A 81 -10.41 -17.59 5.60
N GLY A 82 -10.59 -16.28 5.41
CA GLY A 82 -11.76 -15.55 5.90
C GLY A 82 -12.41 -14.73 4.81
N ALA A 83 -13.74 -14.66 4.83
CA ALA A 83 -14.52 -13.83 3.92
C ALA A 83 -15.05 -12.59 4.64
N VAL A 84 -15.18 -11.49 3.92
CA VAL A 84 -15.87 -10.29 4.40
C VAL A 84 -17.36 -10.48 4.15
N CYS A 85 -18.14 -10.56 5.21
CA CYS A 85 -19.58 -10.78 5.17
C CYS A 85 -20.33 -9.46 5.01
N ALA A 86 -19.86 -8.41 5.69
CA ALA A 86 -20.48 -7.09 5.66
C ALA A 86 -19.46 -5.96 5.83
N LEU A 87 -19.78 -4.81 5.23
CA LEU A 87 -19.07 -3.54 5.36
C LEU A 87 -20.07 -2.42 5.63
N ALA A 88 -19.74 -1.53 6.56
CA ALA A 88 -20.55 -0.37 6.94
C ALA A 88 -22.02 -0.73 7.24
N GLY A 89 -22.25 -1.91 7.84
CA GLY A 89 -23.59 -2.43 8.15
C GLY A 89 -24.35 -3.05 6.98
N VAL A 90 -23.75 -3.17 5.79
CA VAL A 90 -24.37 -3.79 4.62
C VAL A 90 -23.71 -5.13 4.30
N GLY A 91 -24.51 -6.18 4.23
CA GLY A 91 -24.09 -7.54 3.92
C GLY A 91 -24.70 -8.57 4.86
N CYS A 92 -24.01 -9.69 5.02
CA CYS A 92 -24.44 -10.83 5.82
C CYS A 92 -23.84 -10.85 7.24
N PRO A 93 -24.51 -11.49 8.21
CA PRO A 93 -23.91 -11.81 9.50
C PRO A 93 -22.81 -12.88 9.39
N SER A 94 -21.99 -13.01 10.43
CA SER A 94 -21.02 -14.10 10.59
C SER A 94 -21.61 -15.21 11.48
N ASP A 95 -22.64 -15.89 10.99
CA ASP A 95 -23.35 -16.98 11.68
C ASP A 95 -23.37 -18.30 10.89
N GLY A 96 -22.46 -18.44 9.91
CA GLY A 96 -22.41 -19.54 8.95
C GLY A 96 -23.10 -19.24 7.62
N SER A 97 -23.75 -18.08 7.48
CA SER A 97 -24.42 -17.64 6.25
C SER A 97 -23.70 -16.53 5.49
N CYS A 98 -22.44 -16.22 5.83
CA CYS A 98 -21.68 -15.07 5.34
C CYS A 98 -21.72 -14.85 3.82
N LEU A 99 -21.63 -15.93 3.02
CA LEU A 99 -21.64 -15.86 1.55
C LEU A 99 -22.98 -16.25 0.91
N THR A 100 -23.97 -16.62 1.72
CA THR A 100 -25.20 -17.29 1.27
C THR A 100 -26.48 -16.66 1.80
N CYS A 101 -26.40 -15.64 2.67
CA CYS A 101 -27.58 -15.03 3.27
C CYS A 101 -28.41 -14.20 2.27
N ASP A 102 -27.79 -13.64 1.21
CA ASP A 102 -28.53 -12.93 0.15
C ASP A 102 -29.15 -13.94 -0.82
N PRO A 103 -30.49 -13.98 -0.98
CA PRO A 103 -31.18 -14.95 -1.84
C PRO A 103 -30.89 -14.78 -3.34
N ARG A 104 -30.30 -13.65 -3.75
CA ARG A 104 -29.84 -13.41 -5.14
C ARG A 104 -28.43 -13.95 -5.37
N GLY A 105 -27.74 -14.40 -4.32
CA GLY A 105 -26.36 -14.88 -4.37
C GLY A 105 -25.31 -13.77 -4.42
N TYR A 106 -25.65 -12.55 -4.00
CA TYR A 106 -24.69 -11.46 -3.90
C TYR A 106 -23.83 -11.59 -2.64
N TYR A 107 -22.55 -11.27 -2.79
CA TYR A 107 -21.56 -11.24 -1.73
C TYR A 107 -20.56 -10.12 -2.01
N TRP A 108 -19.77 -9.75 -1.01
CA TRP A 108 -18.67 -8.80 -1.20
C TRP A 108 -17.55 -9.46 -2.00
N ALA A 109 -17.46 -9.12 -3.29
CA ALA A 109 -16.33 -9.46 -4.14
C ALA A 109 -15.17 -8.51 -3.86
N TYR A 110 -13.95 -9.01 -3.95
CA TYR A 110 -12.76 -8.23 -3.60
C TYR A 110 -11.84 -8.04 -4.81
N HIS A 111 -11.52 -6.80 -5.08
CA HIS A 111 -10.78 -6.31 -6.23
C HIS A 111 -9.64 -5.41 -5.77
N ARG A 112 -8.53 -5.44 -6.52
CA ARG A 112 -7.38 -4.58 -6.20
C ARG A 112 -6.82 -3.93 -7.45
N ALA A 113 -6.35 -2.71 -7.30
CA ALA A 113 -5.59 -1.99 -8.29
C ALA A 113 -4.27 -1.53 -7.65
N PRO A 114 -3.16 -2.25 -7.87
CA PRO A 114 -1.85 -1.81 -7.40
C PRO A 114 -1.50 -0.41 -7.91
N ALA A 115 -0.66 0.31 -7.18
CA ALA A 115 -0.19 1.63 -7.55
C ALA A 115 0.31 1.66 -9.01
N GLY A 116 -0.20 2.61 -9.80
CA GLY A 116 0.14 2.76 -11.21
C GLY A 116 -0.49 1.74 -12.16
N SER A 117 -1.33 0.82 -11.68
CA SER A 117 -2.10 -0.07 -12.53
C SER A 117 -3.23 0.65 -13.27
N GLY A 118 -3.67 0.11 -14.41
CA GLY A 118 -4.72 0.69 -15.25
C GLY A 118 -6.15 0.37 -14.80
N GLY A 119 -6.34 -0.37 -13.70
CA GLY A 119 -7.66 -0.75 -13.21
C GLY A 119 -7.66 -1.94 -12.25
N TYR A 120 -8.86 -2.27 -11.77
CA TYR A 120 -9.08 -3.34 -10.81
C TYR A 120 -8.89 -4.74 -11.40
N THR A 121 -8.31 -5.63 -10.60
CA THR A 121 -8.26 -7.07 -10.86
C THR A 121 -8.90 -7.81 -9.68
N TYR A 122 -9.74 -8.81 -9.97
CA TYR A 122 -10.34 -9.66 -8.95
C TYR A 122 -9.26 -10.42 -8.16
N SER A 123 -9.35 -10.37 -6.83
CA SER A 123 -8.45 -11.11 -5.93
C SER A 123 -8.93 -12.54 -5.73
N ARG A 124 -8.01 -13.51 -5.91
CA ARG A 124 -8.29 -14.93 -5.66
C ARG A 124 -8.20 -15.33 -4.18
N VAL A 125 -7.80 -14.40 -3.32
CA VAL A 125 -7.69 -14.58 -1.87
C VAL A 125 -8.38 -13.42 -1.16
N GLY A 126 -8.90 -13.67 0.05
CA GLY A 126 -9.58 -12.65 0.84
C GLY A 126 -8.66 -11.51 1.30
N ALA A 127 -9.27 -10.39 1.70
CA ALA A 127 -8.58 -9.17 2.11
C ALA A 127 -7.51 -9.39 3.20
N GLY A 128 -7.74 -10.32 4.13
CA GLY A 128 -6.77 -10.66 5.18
C GLY A 128 -5.49 -11.33 4.69
N ALA A 129 -5.46 -11.86 3.47
CA ALA A 129 -4.30 -12.56 2.89
C ALA A 129 -3.56 -11.73 1.83
N THR A 130 -3.97 -10.49 1.61
CA THR A 130 -3.33 -9.58 0.65
C THR A 130 -2.44 -8.56 1.35
N ARG A 131 -1.66 -7.81 0.58
CA ARG A 131 -0.81 -6.72 1.07
C ARG A 131 -1.07 -5.46 0.26
N VAL A 132 -1.39 -4.39 0.97
CA VAL A 132 -1.69 -3.04 0.47
C VAL A 132 -0.47 -2.15 0.75
N HIS A 133 0.00 -1.48 -0.29
CA HIS A 133 1.17 -0.61 -0.28
C HIS A 133 0.75 0.84 -0.56
N ASP A 134 1.73 1.75 -0.49
CA ASP A 134 1.53 3.15 -0.87
C ASP A 134 1.05 3.27 -2.33
N GLY A 135 -0.02 4.04 -2.53
CA GLY A 135 -0.66 4.29 -3.82
C GLY A 135 -1.65 3.22 -4.28
N ASP A 136 -1.83 2.12 -3.55
CA ASP A 136 -2.77 1.06 -3.92
C ASP A 136 -4.23 1.52 -3.75
N VAL A 137 -5.11 0.89 -4.53
CA VAL A 137 -6.56 1.02 -4.39
C VAL A 137 -7.19 -0.36 -4.15
N GLU A 138 -7.94 -0.45 -3.06
CA GLU A 138 -8.67 -1.63 -2.61
C GLU A 138 -10.15 -1.44 -2.90
N GLY A 139 -10.82 -2.45 -3.45
CA GLY A 139 -12.20 -2.37 -3.93
C GLY A 139 -13.02 -3.65 -3.72
#